data_AF-W1XKC8-F1
#
_entry.id   AF-W1XKC8-F1
#
_cell.length_a   1.000
_cell.length_b   1.000
_cell.length_c   1.000
_cell.angle_alpha   90.00
_cell.angle_beta   90.00
_cell.angle_gamma   90.00
#
_symmetry.space_group_name_H-M   'P 1'
#
loop_
_entity.id
_entity.type
_entity.pdbx_description
1 polymer ?
#
loop_
_entity_poly.entity_id
_entity_poly.type
_entity_poly.pdbx_seq_one_letter_code
_entity_poly.pdbx_strand_id
1 'polypeptide(L)' 'QLIVALATLLAALATFLLARGLLAPVKRLVDGTHKLAAGDFTTRVTPTSEDELGKLAQDFNQLASTLEKNQ' A
#
# COMPACT_ATOMS: atom_id res chain seq x y z
N GLN A 1 36.82 2.81 10.79
CA GLN A 1 35.59 3.13 11.55
C GLN A 1 34.60 3.98 10.75
N LEU A 2 35.02 5.04 10.07
CA LEU A 2 34.14 5.88 9.22
C LEU A 2 33.35 5.12 8.14
N ILE A 3 33.97 4.14 7.48
CA ILE A 3 33.30 3.32 6.46
C ILE A 3 32.12 2.53 7.07
N VAL A 4 32.32 1.97 8.26
CA VAL A 4 31.27 1.21 8.97
C VAL A 4 30.13 2.14 9.35
N ALA A 5 30.44 3.30 9.92
CA ALA A 5 29.41 4.29 10.29
C ALA A 5 28.61 4.79 9.08
N LEU A 6 29.28 5.07 7.96
CA LEU A 6 28.62 5.50 6.73
C LEU A 6 27.73 4.40 6.14
N ALA A 7 28.22 3.16 6.10
CA ALA A 7 27.45 2.02 5.63
C ALA A 7 26.20 1.77 6.50
N THR A 8 26.33 1.87 7.83
CA THR A 8 25.19 1.76 8.76
C THR A 8 24.18 2.88 8.53
N LEU A 9 24.63 4.12 8.33
CA LEU A 9 23.74 5.26 8.06
C LEU A 9 22.96 5.07 6.76
N LEU A 10 23.64 4.64 5.69
CA LEU A 10 23.01 4.38 4.39
C LEU A 10 22.00 3.23 4.47
N ALA A 11 22.35 2.14 5.16
CA ALA A 11 21.43 1.02 5.38
C ALA A 11 20.18 1.47 6.15
N ALA A 12 20.36 2.21 7.26
CA ALA A 12 19.24 2.75 8.04
C ALA A 12 18.34 3.67 7.21
N LEU A 13 18.93 4.54 6.39
CA LEU A 13 18.18 5.43 5.51
C LEU A 13 17.40 4.63 4.45
N ALA A 14 18.03 3.64 3.81
CA ALA A 14 17.37 2.78 2.83
C ALA A 14 16.20 2.00 3.46
N THR A 15 16.41 1.39 4.63
CA THR A 15 15.34 0.70 5.38
C THR A 15 14.20 1.66 5.73
N PHE A 16 14.51 2.88 6.17
CA PHE A 16 13.50 3.87 6.50
C PHE A 16 12.67 4.31 5.29
N LEU A 17 13.33 4.52 4.14
CA LEU A 17 12.66 4.88 2.89
C LEU A 17 11.77 3.74 2.39
N LEU A 18 12.25 2.49 2.41
CA LEU A 18 11.46 1.32 2.04
C LEU A 18 10.27 1.12 2.98
N ALA A 19 10.49 1.24 4.29
CA ALA A 19 9.42 1.15 5.27
C ALA A 19 8.33 2.20 5.00
N ARG A 20 8.71 3.46 4.72
CA ARG A 20 7.72 4.50 4.39
C ARG A 20 7.05 4.28 3.03
N GLY A 21 7.79 3.81 2.03
CA GLY A 21 7.29 3.56 0.69
C GLY A 21 6.27 2.43 0.63
N LEU A 22 6.45 1.37 1.43
CA LEU A 22 5.57 0.19 1.45
C LEU A 22 4.46 0.30 2.49
N LEU A 23 4.74 0.83 3.68
CA LEU A 23 3.77 0.83 4.78
C LEU A 23 2.57 1.75 4.48
N ALA A 24 2.79 2.86 3.76
CA ALA A 24 1.72 3.77 3.38
C ALA A 24 0.66 3.13 2.44
N PRO A 25 1.03 2.55 1.27
CA PRO A 25 0.06 1.86 0.41
C PRO A 25 -0.58 0.63 1.08
N VAL A 26 0.19 -0.14 1.86
CA VAL A 26 -0.37 -1.29 2.61
C VAL A 26 -1.44 -0.85 3.59
N LYS A 27 -1.18 0.22 4.36
CA LYS A 27 -2.18 0.74 5.31
C LYS A 27 -3.46 1.19 4.59
N ARG A 28 -3.35 1.86 3.44
CA ARG A 28 -4.52 2.28 2.65
C ARG A 28 -5.34 1.08 2.16
N LEU A 29 -4.69 -0.01 1.76
CA LEU A 29 -5.37 -1.25 1.36
C LEU A 29 -6.10 -1.91 2.53
N VAL A 30 -5.47 -1.95 3.71
CA VAL A 30 -6.08 -2.48 4.93
C VAL A 30 -7.31 -1.65 5.32
N ASP A 31 -7.18 -0.32 5.37
CA ASP A 31 -8.28 0.59 5.68
C ASP A 31 -9.41 0.45 4.64
N GLY A 32 -9.06 0.33 3.35
CA GLY A 32 -10.01 0.12 2.27
C GLY A 32 -10.78 -1.20 2.41
N THR A 33 -10.07 -2.29 2.73
CA THR A 33 -10.66 -3.60 2.97
C THR A 33 -11.62 -3.59 4.16
N HIS A 34 -11.30 -2.87 5.24
CA HIS A 34 -12.20 -2.73 6.38
C HIS A 34 -13.50 -2.00 6.01
N LYS A 35 -13.41 -0.92 5.23
CA LYS A 35 -14.61 -0.21 4.74
C LYS A 35 -15.45 -1.08 3.82
N LEU A 36 -14.79 -1.81 2.92
CA LEU A 36 -15.45 -2.74 2.02
C LEU A 36 -16.20 -3.84 2.77
N ALA A 37 -15.57 -4.42 3.80
CA ALA A 37 -16.19 -5.41 4.67
C ALA A 37 -17.35 -4.84 5.50
N ALA A 38 -17.34 -3.53 5.78
CA ALA A 38 -18.43 -2.83 6.43
C ALA A 38 -19.60 -2.46 5.47
N GLY A 39 -19.50 -2.81 4.17
CA GLY A 39 -20.52 -2.56 3.16
C GLY A 39 -20.36 -1.25 2.39
N ASP A 40 -19.28 -0.49 2.60
CA ASP A 40 -18.96 0.67 1.78
C ASP A 40 -18.18 0.23 0.53
N PHE A 41 -18.93 -0.13 -0.51
CA PHE A 41 -18.38 -0.52 -1.81
C PHE A 41 -17.98 0.66 -2.69
N THR A 42 -18.18 1.90 -2.24
CA THR A 42 -17.75 3.10 -2.96
C THR A 42 -16.27 3.44 -2.73
N THR A 43 -15.67 2.83 -1.70
CA THR A 43 -14.26 3.03 -1.36
C THR A 43 -13.35 2.58 -2.51
N ARG A 44 -12.32 3.39 -2.81
CA ARG A 44 -11.28 3.13 -3.81
C ARG A 44 -9.90 3.41 -3.22
N VAL A 45 -8.91 2.64 -3.65
CA VAL A 45 -7.49 2.82 -3.31
C VAL A 45 -6.74 3.27 -4.55
N THR A 46 -6.14 4.46 -4.51
CA THR A 46 -5.31 4.96 -5.62
C THR A 46 -4.04 4.14 -5.75
N PRO A 47 -3.74 3.54 -6.91
CA PRO A 47 -2.45 2.90 -7.16
C PRO A 47 -1.35 3.96 -7.14
N THR A 48 -0.41 3.87 -6.21
CA THR A 48 0.72 4.82 -6.09
C THR A 48 2.05 4.20 -6.50
N SER A 49 2.05 2.95 -6.96
CA SER A 49 3.22 2.23 -7.43
C SER A 49 2.87 1.42 -8.68
N GLU A 50 3.86 1.09 -9.49
CA GLU A 50 3.72 0.22 -10.67
C GLU A 50 4.14 -1.23 -10.37
N ASP A 51 4.41 -1.53 -9.10
CA ASP A 51 4.77 -2.85 -8.59
C ASP A 51 3.55 -3.70 -8.20
N GLU A 52 3.79 -4.79 -7.48
CA GLU A 52 2.78 -5.70 -6.96
C GLU A 52 1.74 -5.01 -6.05
N LEU A 53 2.11 -3.95 -5.32
CA LEU A 53 1.16 -3.19 -4.50
C LEU A 53 0.26 -2.31 -5.36
N GLY A 54 0.81 -1.76 -6.45
CA GLY A 54 0.03 -1.08 -7.49
C GLY A 54 -1.05 -1.98 -8.09
N LYS A 55 -0.65 -3.20 -8.45
CA LYS A 55 -1.57 -4.22 -8.97
C LYS A 55 -2.61 -4.63 -7.93
N LEU A 56 -2.21 -4.83 -6.67
CA LEU A 56 -3.14 -5.17 -5.60
C LEU A 56 -4.18 -4.06 -5.35
N ALA A 57 -3.80 -2.79 -5.49
CA ALA A 57 -4.74 -1.66 -5.43
C ALA A 57 -5.75 -1.68 -6.59
N GLN A 58 -5.31 -2.07 -7.80
CA GLN A 58 -6.22 -2.24 -8.94
C GLN A 58 -7.19 -3.40 -8.71
N ASP A 59 -6.69 -4.55 -8.27
CA ASP A 59 -7.50 -5.73 -7.96
C ASP A 59 -8.54 -5.43 -6.86
N PHE A 60 -8.14 -4.69 -5.82
CA PHE A 60 -9.05 -4.18 -4.79
C PHE A 60 -10.18 -3.33 -5.38
N ASN A 61 -9.85 -2.35 -6.22
CA ASN A 61 -10.85 -1.46 -6.83
C ASN A 61 -11.80 -2.21 -7.75
N GLN A 62 -11.29 -3.22 -8.47
CA GLN A 62 -12.10 -4.07 -9.31
C GLN A 62 -13.10 -4.88 -8.47
N LEU A 63 -12.65 -5.48 -7.36
CA LEU A 63 -13.52 -6.21 -6.45
C LEU A 63 -14.58 -5.29 -5.83
N ALA A 64 -14.20 -4.08 -5.41
CA ALA A 64 -15.14 -3.08 -4.90
C ALA A 64 -16.20 -2.69 -5.94
N SER A 65 -15.79 -2.45 -7.20
CA SER A 65 -16.69 -2.16 -8.32
C SER A 65 -17.64 -3.33 -8.63
N THR A 66 -17.16 -4.56 -8.55
CA THR A 66 -18.00 -5.75 -8.73
C THR A 66 -19.03 -5.87 -7.61
N LEU A 67 -18.66 -5.65 -6.36
CA LEU A 67 -19.60 -5.69 -5.24
C LEU A 67 -20.63 -4.56 -5.32
N GLU A 68 -20.20 -3.34 -5.63
CA GLU A 68 -21.09 -2.18 -5.82
C GLU A 68 -22.16 -2.41 -6.89
N LYS A 69 -21.83 -3.13 -7.97
CA LYS A 69 -22.78 -3.46 -9.05
C LYS A 69 -23.75 -4.60 -8.72
N ASN A 70 -23.42 -5.45 -7.74
CA ASN A 70 -24.24 -6.60 -7.35
C ASN A 70 -25.12 -6.33 -6.12
N GLN A 71 -25.03 -5.13 -5.55
CA GLN A 71 -25.89 -4.65 -4.49
C GLN A 71 -27.13 -3.94 -5.06
#